data_AF-A0A0K8QH99-F1
#
_entry.id   AF-A0A0K8QH99-F1
#
_cell.length_a   1.000
_cell.length_b   1.000
_cell.length_c   1.000
_cell.angle_alpha   90.00
_cell.angle_beta   90.00
_cell.angle_gamma   90.00
#
_symmetry.space_group_name_H-M   'P 1'
#
loop_
_entity.id
_entity.type
_entity.pdbx_description
1 polymer ?
#
loop_
_entity_poly.entity_id
_entity_poly.type
_entity_poly.pdbx_seq_one_letter_code
_entity_poly.pdbx_strand_id
1 'polypeptide(L)'
;METCGAVADFDPIDGRLTLYETTQAPHAHRTLYAIVAGIPEHKIRIVSPDIGGGFGNKVGIYPGYVLAVVGSIVTGKPVKWVEDRSENLMSTSFARDYIMQGEIAATNDGKILAVRTSVLADHGAFNATAQPTKTPAGFFSIFTGSYDLKAAYCKVTGVYTNKAPGGVAYACSFRVTEAVYLVERMVDILARKLEMDPAELRLKNFIKPEQFPYANKTGWIYDSGNYEPAMRLSMQMAGYEDLRREQLEKRERGELMGIGVSFFTETVGAGPRKHFDIVGLGMADGAELRVHPTGKAVVRISVQSQGQGHETTFAQIVAEELGIPPESIDVVHGDTDQTPFGLGTYGSRSTP
;
A
#
# COMPACT_ATOMS: atom_id res chain seq x y z
N MET A 1 -9.76 14.21 0.24
CA MET A 1 -10.74 15.24 0.62
C MET A 1 -10.16 16.11 1.70
N GLU A 2 -9.77 15.53 2.83
CA GLU A 2 -8.86 16.18 3.79
C GLU A 2 -7.44 16.30 3.20
N THR A 3 -6.70 17.35 3.55
CA THR A 3 -5.27 17.54 3.26
C THR A 3 -4.41 17.05 4.44
N CYS A 4 -3.10 17.27 4.44
CA CYS A 4 -2.26 17.03 5.61
C CYS A 4 -2.39 18.17 6.63
N GLY A 5 -2.28 17.85 7.90
CA GLY A 5 -2.30 18.86 8.96
C GLY A 5 -1.84 18.33 10.31
N ALA A 6 -1.46 19.25 11.20
CA ALA A 6 -1.07 18.96 12.55
C ALA A 6 -1.40 20.11 13.53
N VAL A 7 -1.60 19.76 14.79
CA VAL A 7 -1.58 20.67 15.94
C VAL A 7 -0.55 20.14 16.93
N ALA A 8 0.57 20.86 17.03
CA ALA A 8 1.62 20.55 17.99
C ALA A 8 1.40 21.36 19.27
N ASP A 9 1.52 20.71 20.41
CA ASP A 9 1.38 21.32 21.74
C ASP A 9 2.50 20.80 22.65
N PHE A 10 3.56 21.60 22.78
CA PHE A 10 4.66 21.37 23.71
C PHE A 10 4.41 22.12 25.00
N ASP A 11 4.27 21.38 26.10
CA ASP A 11 4.20 21.93 27.43
C ASP A 11 5.61 22.12 28.00
N PRO A 12 6.08 23.37 28.21
CA PRO A 12 7.40 23.63 28.76
C PRO A 12 7.52 23.30 30.25
N ILE A 13 6.41 23.14 30.98
CA ILE A 13 6.41 22.80 32.40
C ILE A 13 6.78 21.33 32.58
N ASP A 14 6.08 20.44 31.88
CA ASP A 14 6.29 19.00 31.96
C ASP A 14 7.36 18.49 30.97
N GLY A 15 7.71 19.32 29.99
CA GLY A 15 8.60 18.98 28.88
C GLY A 15 7.99 17.93 27.96
N ARG A 16 6.66 17.96 27.80
CA ARG A 16 5.86 16.95 27.10
C ARG A 16 5.32 17.51 25.79
N LEU A 17 5.51 16.76 24.71
CA LEU A 17 4.95 17.08 23.40
C LEU A 17 3.70 16.22 23.15
N THR A 18 2.57 16.87 22.87
CA THR A 18 1.41 16.21 22.26
C THR A 18 1.25 16.71 20.83
N LEU A 19 1.13 15.78 19.88
CA LEU A 19 0.96 16.10 18.47
C LEU A 19 -0.30 15.42 17.94
N TYR A 20 -1.29 16.24 17.57
CA TYR A 20 -2.44 15.77 16.81
C TYR A 20 -2.11 15.91 15.34
N GLU A 21 -1.94 14.82 14.59
CA GLU A 21 -1.53 14.90 13.18
C GLU A 21 -2.24 13.87 12.31
N THR A 22 -2.38 14.19 11.02
CA THR A 22 -2.95 13.29 10.03
C THR A 22 -1.90 12.27 9.57
N THR A 23 -1.55 11.31 10.43
CA THR A 23 -0.54 10.27 10.15
C THR A 23 -1.13 8.87 10.02
N GLN A 24 -0.59 8.07 9.11
CA GLN A 24 -0.92 6.65 8.96
C GLN A 24 -0.05 5.75 9.86
N ALA A 25 0.99 6.29 10.51
CA ALA A 25 1.99 5.54 11.27
C ALA A 25 2.40 6.28 12.57
N PRO A 26 1.46 6.52 13.51
CA PRO A 26 1.70 7.40 14.66
C PRO A 26 2.84 6.94 15.56
N HIS A 27 3.00 5.64 15.81
CA HIS A 27 4.11 5.13 16.63
C HIS A 27 5.48 5.32 15.97
N ALA A 28 5.57 5.07 14.65
CA ALA A 28 6.81 5.32 13.91
C ALA A 28 7.18 6.81 13.93
N HIS A 29 6.18 7.69 13.76
CA HIS A 29 6.37 9.13 13.91
C HIS A 29 6.88 9.49 15.31
N ARG A 30 6.29 8.93 16.38
CA ARG A 30 6.72 9.19 17.77
C ARG A 30 8.19 8.86 17.96
N THR A 31 8.62 7.68 17.50
CA THR A 31 10.02 7.27 17.58
C THR A 31 10.93 8.19 16.77
N LEU A 32 10.53 8.59 15.55
CA LEU A 32 11.35 9.47 14.70
C LEU A 32 11.46 10.90 15.28
N TYR A 33 10.38 11.46 15.83
CA TYR A 33 10.47 12.74 16.54
C TYR A 33 11.35 12.63 17.78
N ALA A 34 11.31 11.53 18.53
CA ALA A 34 12.18 11.32 19.68
C ALA A 34 13.68 11.35 19.27
N ILE A 35 14.02 10.68 18.18
CA ILE A 35 15.39 10.63 17.64
C ILE A 35 15.84 12.01 17.15
N VAL A 36 14.99 12.73 16.42
CA VAL A 36 15.37 14.00 15.77
C VAL A 36 15.30 15.20 16.71
N ALA A 37 14.26 15.29 17.55
CA ALA A 37 14.07 16.41 18.47
C ALA A 37 14.81 16.23 19.81
N GLY A 38 15.29 15.02 20.12
CA GLY A 38 15.97 14.70 21.38
C GLY A 38 15.06 14.68 22.61
N ILE A 39 13.74 14.75 22.43
CA ILE A 39 12.75 14.60 23.50
C ILE A 39 12.59 13.10 23.79
N PRO A 40 12.66 12.65 25.06
CA PRO A 40 12.45 11.25 25.40
C PRO A 40 11.12 10.72 24.84
N GLU A 41 11.11 9.52 24.26
CA GLU A 41 9.93 8.99 23.55
C GLU A 41 8.66 8.94 24.42
N HIS A 42 8.80 8.61 25.72
CA HIS A 42 7.70 8.58 26.68
C HIS A 42 7.14 9.98 27.04
N LYS A 43 7.80 11.06 26.60
CA LYS A 43 7.32 12.44 26.69
C LYS A 43 6.72 12.95 25.38
N ILE A 44 6.63 12.11 24.35
CA ILE A 44 5.97 12.43 23.10
C ILE A 44 4.72 11.56 22.98
N ARG A 45 3.56 12.20 22.81
CA ARG A 45 2.31 11.53 22.49
C ARG A 45 1.86 11.98 21.11
N ILE A 46 1.64 11.03 20.21
CA ILE A 46 1.02 11.28 18.92
C ILE A 46 -0.41 10.76 18.96
N VAL A 47 -1.34 11.63 18.56
CA VAL A 47 -2.74 11.31 18.41
C VAL A 47 -3.09 11.50 16.94
N SER A 48 -3.36 10.40 16.26
CA SER A 48 -3.93 10.38 14.93
C SER A 48 -5.45 10.26 15.06
N PRO A 49 -6.22 11.36 14.93
CA PRO A 49 -7.67 11.34 15.09
C PRO A 49 -8.34 10.67 13.86
N ASP A 50 -9.65 10.89 13.70
CA ASP A 50 -10.32 10.60 12.43
C ASP A 50 -9.58 11.27 11.27
N ILE A 51 -9.24 10.49 10.25
CA ILE A 51 -8.56 10.97 9.05
C ILE A 51 -9.51 10.84 7.86
N GLY A 52 -9.75 11.97 7.16
CA GLY A 52 -10.60 12.07 5.96
C GLY A 52 -9.95 11.52 4.69
N GLY A 53 -9.43 10.30 4.78
CA GLY A 53 -8.68 9.58 3.74
C GLY A 53 -7.17 9.84 3.79
N GLY A 54 -6.39 8.75 3.66
CA GLY A 54 -4.92 8.80 3.62
C GLY A 54 -4.34 8.34 2.28
N PHE A 55 -4.72 7.13 1.84
CA PHE A 55 -4.27 6.54 0.57
C PHE A 55 -2.74 6.48 0.39
N GLY A 56 -1.94 6.51 1.46
CA GLY A 56 -0.48 6.56 1.39
C GLY A 56 0.10 7.98 1.40
N ASN A 57 -0.73 9.01 1.19
CA ASN A 57 -0.28 10.41 1.25
C ASN A 57 0.09 10.86 2.66
N LYS A 58 -0.33 10.12 3.70
CA LYS A 58 -0.18 10.49 5.11
C LYS A 58 0.77 9.56 5.87
N VAL A 59 1.62 8.81 5.16
CA VAL A 59 2.61 7.89 5.77
C VAL A 59 3.88 8.62 6.22
N GLY A 60 4.31 9.63 5.46
CA GLY A 60 5.55 10.36 5.74
C GLY A 60 5.36 11.52 6.73
N ILE A 61 6.48 11.97 7.30
CA ILE A 61 6.57 13.22 8.05
C ILE A 61 6.82 14.37 7.07
N TYR A 62 5.94 15.37 7.07
CA TYR A 62 6.07 16.55 6.20
C TYR A 62 6.74 17.72 6.92
N PRO A 63 7.37 18.65 6.18
CA PRO A 63 7.99 19.84 6.76
C PRO A 63 7.03 20.67 7.62
N GLY A 64 5.76 20.74 7.24
CA GLY A 64 4.74 21.44 8.01
C GLY A 64 4.53 20.88 9.42
N TYR A 65 4.61 19.55 9.60
CA TYR A 65 4.54 18.93 10.93
C TYR A 65 5.74 19.32 11.78
N VAL A 66 6.95 19.25 11.20
CA VAL A 66 8.20 19.61 11.89
C VAL A 66 8.18 21.08 12.30
N LEU A 67 7.75 21.97 11.41
CA LEU A 67 7.67 23.41 11.69
C LEU A 67 6.59 23.73 12.75
N ALA A 68 5.48 22.99 12.79
CA ALA A 68 4.49 23.12 13.86
C ALA A 68 5.09 22.73 15.22
N VAL A 69 5.81 21.61 15.30
CA VAL A 69 6.50 21.16 16.52
C VAL A 69 7.54 22.18 16.97
N VAL A 70 8.42 22.64 16.07
CA VAL A 70 9.43 23.66 16.38
C VAL A 70 8.77 24.96 16.85
N GLY A 71 7.73 25.42 16.16
CA GLY A 71 6.99 26.61 16.54
C GLY A 71 6.38 26.49 17.94
N SER A 72 5.83 25.31 18.27
CA SER A 72 5.26 25.05 19.59
C SER A 72 6.33 25.07 20.69
N ILE A 73 7.47 24.41 20.47
CA ILE A 73 8.61 24.41 21.41
C ILE A 73 9.13 25.82 21.66
N VAL A 74 9.32 26.62 20.60
CA VAL A 74 9.90 27.97 20.70
C VAL A 74 8.95 28.93 21.40
N THR A 75 7.65 28.83 21.14
CA THR A 75 6.65 29.76 21.69
C THR A 75 6.05 29.32 23.02
N GLY A 76 6.19 28.05 23.40
CA GLY A 76 5.52 27.45 24.56
C GLY A 76 3.99 27.45 24.43
N LYS A 77 3.48 27.39 23.20
CA LYS A 77 2.03 27.44 22.89
C LYS A 77 1.66 26.42 21.81
N PRO A 78 0.38 26.01 21.73
CA PRO A 78 -0.09 25.19 20.62
C PRO A 78 0.08 25.89 19.27
N VAL A 79 0.60 25.17 18.26
CA VAL A 79 0.75 25.64 16.88
C VAL A 79 0.02 24.70 15.94
N LYS A 80 -0.90 25.26 15.16
CA LYS A 80 -1.68 24.56 14.13
C LYS A 80 -1.12 24.85 12.74
N TRP A 81 -0.92 23.80 11.96
CA TRP A 81 -0.66 23.85 10.53
C TRP A 81 -1.66 22.98 9.78
N VAL A 82 -2.28 23.53 8.74
CA VAL A 82 -3.16 22.81 7.82
C VAL A 82 -2.88 23.36 6.44
N GLU A 83 -2.44 22.50 5.52
CA GLU A 83 -2.16 22.91 4.14
C GLU A 83 -3.45 23.04 3.33
N ASP A 84 -3.40 23.88 2.28
CA ASP A 84 -4.44 23.95 1.27
C ASP A 84 -4.33 22.81 0.23
N ARG A 85 -5.32 22.75 -0.68
CA ARG A 85 -5.34 21.71 -1.72
C ARG A 85 -4.20 21.84 -2.72
N SER A 86 -3.77 23.06 -3.04
CA SER A 86 -2.69 23.31 -3.98
C SER A 86 -1.36 22.86 -3.39
N GLU A 87 -1.08 23.22 -2.13
CA GLU A 87 0.07 22.76 -1.36
C GLU A 87 0.13 21.24 -1.30
N ASN A 88 -1.01 20.60 -1.01
CA ASN A 88 -1.11 19.14 -1.00
C ASN A 88 -0.67 18.54 -2.35
N LEU A 89 -1.25 18.99 -3.46
CA LEU A 89 -0.93 18.44 -4.79
C LEU A 89 0.50 18.76 -5.26
N MET A 90 1.07 19.88 -4.81
CA MET A 90 2.39 20.33 -5.25
C MET A 90 3.54 19.80 -4.40
N SER A 91 3.30 19.44 -3.14
CA SER A 91 4.39 19.24 -2.17
C SER A 91 4.30 17.99 -1.28
N THR A 92 3.17 17.30 -1.24
CA THR A 92 3.08 15.99 -0.56
C THR A 92 3.46 14.84 -1.48
N SER A 93 3.53 13.61 -0.94
CA SER A 93 4.00 12.43 -1.66
C SER A 93 3.23 12.19 -2.95
N PHE A 94 3.89 12.36 -4.10
CA PHE A 94 3.29 12.03 -5.39
C PHE A 94 3.22 10.51 -5.58
N ALA A 95 2.44 10.07 -6.56
CA ALA A 95 2.61 8.78 -7.23
C ALA A 95 2.28 8.99 -8.73
N ARG A 96 2.87 8.30 -9.71
CA ARG A 96 3.75 7.11 -9.71
C ARG A 96 5.17 7.43 -10.20
N ASP A 97 5.26 7.91 -11.45
CA ASP A 97 6.47 8.35 -12.16
C ASP A 97 7.54 7.27 -12.43
N TYR A 98 7.09 6.10 -12.92
CA TYR A 98 7.95 5.06 -13.50
C TYR A 98 7.86 5.08 -15.03
N ILE A 99 9.01 5.20 -15.70
CA ILE A 99 9.15 4.92 -17.13
C ILE A 99 9.65 3.49 -17.28
N MET A 100 8.79 2.61 -17.80
CA MET A 100 9.05 1.18 -17.83
C MET A 100 9.24 0.67 -19.26
N GLN A 101 10.36 0.00 -19.50
CA GLN A 101 10.62 -0.75 -20.73
C GLN A 101 10.52 -2.24 -20.43
N GLY A 102 9.40 -2.85 -20.84
CA GLY A 102 9.13 -4.28 -20.66
C GLY A 102 9.42 -5.10 -21.92
N GLU A 103 9.95 -6.30 -21.73
CA GLU A 103 10.19 -7.30 -22.75
C GLU A 103 9.62 -8.65 -22.28
N ILE A 104 8.90 -9.33 -23.18
CA ILE A 104 8.29 -10.63 -22.90
C ILE A 104 8.70 -11.64 -23.97
N ALA A 105 9.18 -12.80 -23.53
CA ALA A 105 9.53 -13.92 -24.40
C ALA A 105 8.47 -15.01 -24.29
N ALA A 106 8.00 -15.53 -25.42
CA ALA A 106 7.02 -16.59 -25.48
C ALA A 106 7.24 -17.50 -26.69
N THR A 107 6.66 -18.70 -26.64
CA THR A 107 6.54 -19.58 -27.81
C THR A 107 5.41 -19.11 -28.73
N ASN A 108 5.39 -19.59 -29.98
CA ASN A 108 4.33 -19.25 -30.95
C ASN A 108 2.93 -19.72 -30.50
N ASP A 109 2.85 -20.80 -29.71
CA ASP A 109 1.59 -21.26 -29.13
C ASP A 109 1.18 -20.48 -27.87
N GLY A 110 1.97 -19.48 -27.44
CA GLY A 110 1.60 -18.57 -26.36
C GLY A 110 2.04 -19.00 -24.96
N LYS A 111 3.00 -19.91 -24.80
CA LYS A 111 3.60 -20.15 -23.47
C LYS A 111 4.63 -19.06 -23.17
N ILE A 112 4.41 -18.30 -22.11
CA ILE A 112 5.33 -17.27 -21.62
C ILE A 112 6.57 -17.97 -21.01
N LEU A 113 7.74 -17.55 -21.45
CA LEU A 113 9.02 -18.12 -21.06
C LEU A 113 9.78 -17.21 -20.09
N ALA A 114 9.79 -15.91 -20.36
CA ALA A 114 10.53 -14.96 -19.54
C ALA A 114 9.97 -13.54 -19.65
N VAL A 115 10.23 -12.75 -18.61
CA VAL A 115 9.97 -11.30 -18.58
C VAL A 115 11.22 -10.56 -18.15
N ARG A 116 11.60 -9.52 -18.91
CA ARG A 116 12.70 -8.63 -18.57
C ARG A 116 12.19 -7.19 -18.54
N THR A 117 12.68 -6.39 -17.60
CA THR A 117 12.30 -4.98 -17.53
C THR A 117 13.43 -4.07 -17.07
N SER A 118 13.49 -2.88 -17.66
CA SER A 118 14.31 -1.76 -17.19
C SER A 118 13.40 -0.58 -16.87
N VAL A 119 13.59 0.01 -15.70
CA VAL A 119 12.76 1.10 -15.19
C VAL A 119 13.64 2.30 -14.86
N LEU A 120 13.21 3.48 -15.30
CA LEU A 120 13.69 4.76 -14.79
C LEU A 120 12.62 5.32 -13.85
N ALA A 121 12.98 5.51 -12.59
CA ALA A 121 12.11 6.00 -11.54
C ALA A 121 12.50 7.44 -11.18
N ASP A 122 11.58 8.39 -11.35
CA ASP A 122 11.78 9.75 -10.85
C ASP A 122 11.37 9.80 -9.38
N HIS A 123 12.24 10.32 -8.50
CA HIS A 123 11.98 10.46 -7.06
C HIS A 123 11.81 11.91 -6.63
N GLY A 124 11.85 12.87 -7.56
CA GLY A 124 11.89 14.30 -7.26
C GLY A 124 13.23 14.73 -6.66
N ALA A 125 13.23 15.84 -5.89
CA ALA A 125 14.47 16.45 -5.41
C ALA A 125 15.12 15.68 -4.25
N PHE A 126 14.32 14.93 -3.49
CA PHE A 126 14.75 14.14 -2.34
C PHE A 126 14.14 12.75 -2.39
N ASN A 127 14.88 11.74 -1.97
CA ASN A 127 14.31 10.39 -1.92
C ASN A 127 13.53 10.22 -0.61
N ALA A 128 12.23 10.52 -0.65
CA ALA A 128 11.30 10.33 0.46
C ALA A 128 10.26 9.24 0.17
N THR A 129 10.57 8.26 -0.68
CA THR A 129 9.67 7.13 -0.92
C THR A 129 9.42 6.34 0.37
N ALA A 130 8.15 6.19 0.75
CA ALA A 130 7.76 5.38 1.91
C ALA A 130 7.85 3.89 1.57
N GLN A 131 8.97 3.24 1.87
CA GLN A 131 9.20 1.82 1.55
C GLN A 131 10.08 1.13 2.60
N PRO A 132 10.05 -0.20 2.70
CA PRO A 132 10.97 -0.92 3.57
C PRO A 132 12.43 -0.65 3.20
N THR A 133 13.31 -0.54 4.19
CA THR A 133 14.69 -0.03 4.01
C THR A 133 15.49 -0.82 2.97
N LYS A 134 15.23 -2.13 2.86
CA LYS A 134 15.97 -3.05 1.98
C LYS A 134 15.37 -3.20 0.58
N THR A 135 14.26 -2.54 0.29
CA THR A 135 13.57 -2.63 -1.00
C THR A 135 13.45 -1.24 -1.62
N PRO A 136 14.54 -0.73 -2.26
CA PRO A 136 14.60 0.65 -2.76
C PRO A 136 13.65 0.93 -3.95
N ALA A 137 13.06 -0.11 -4.54
CA ALA A 137 12.03 -0.03 -5.57
C ALA A 137 10.70 -0.65 -5.12
N GLY A 138 10.45 -0.69 -3.81
CA GLY A 138 9.33 -1.40 -3.20
C GLY A 138 9.30 -2.88 -3.58
N PHE A 139 8.08 -3.41 -3.70
CA PHE A 139 7.76 -4.77 -4.14
C PHE A 139 7.58 -4.87 -5.66
N PHE A 140 8.19 -3.96 -6.43
CA PHE A 140 8.14 -4.01 -7.90
C PHE A 140 8.61 -5.37 -8.46
N SER A 141 9.46 -6.10 -7.73
CA SER A 141 9.90 -7.46 -8.07
C SER A 141 8.75 -8.46 -8.27
N ILE A 142 7.52 -8.16 -7.86
CA ILE A 142 6.32 -8.97 -8.14
C ILE A 142 5.87 -8.93 -9.63
N PHE A 143 6.58 -8.20 -10.50
CA PHE A 143 6.24 -7.99 -11.93
C PHE A 143 6.10 -9.26 -12.79
N THR A 144 6.36 -10.46 -12.26
CA THR A 144 6.01 -11.72 -12.92
C THR A 144 4.51 -12.00 -12.90
N GLY A 145 3.75 -11.31 -12.04
CA GLY A 145 2.30 -11.39 -11.95
C GLY A 145 1.81 -12.80 -11.59
N SER A 146 0.71 -13.19 -12.22
CA SER A 146 0.01 -14.46 -11.98
C SER A 146 0.47 -15.60 -12.89
N TYR A 147 1.61 -15.44 -13.58
CA TYR A 147 2.03 -16.32 -14.67
C TYR A 147 3.19 -17.22 -14.29
N ASP A 148 3.11 -18.50 -14.68
CA ASP A 148 4.19 -19.46 -14.50
C ASP A 148 5.19 -19.40 -15.67
N LEU A 149 6.33 -18.76 -15.39
CA LEU A 149 7.42 -18.49 -16.34
C LEU A 149 8.76 -19.05 -15.84
N LYS A 150 9.74 -19.19 -16.75
CA LYS A 150 11.03 -19.83 -16.44
C LYS A 150 12.06 -18.88 -15.87
N ALA A 151 12.09 -17.63 -16.32
CA ALA A 151 13.11 -16.66 -15.90
C ALA A 151 12.58 -15.23 -15.89
N ALA A 152 13.01 -14.42 -14.93
CA ALA A 152 12.68 -13.00 -14.88
C ALA A 152 13.86 -12.16 -14.41
N TYR A 153 13.93 -10.92 -14.90
CA TYR A 153 14.94 -9.95 -14.46
C TYR A 153 14.39 -8.52 -14.50
N CYS A 154 14.67 -7.74 -13.47
CA CYS A 154 14.38 -6.31 -13.45
C CYS A 154 15.62 -5.49 -13.05
N LYS A 155 15.76 -4.32 -13.68
CA LYS A 155 16.64 -3.24 -13.22
C LYS A 155 15.80 -1.99 -13.00
N VAL A 156 15.93 -1.35 -11.83
CA VAL A 156 15.30 -0.06 -11.53
C VAL A 156 16.40 0.96 -11.25
N THR A 157 16.34 2.11 -11.92
CA THR A 157 17.28 3.22 -11.75
C THR A 157 16.52 4.42 -11.20
N GLY A 158 16.76 4.77 -9.93
CA GLY A 158 16.20 5.98 -9.32
C GLY A 158 16.99 7.23 -9.71
N VAL A 159 16.32 8.32 -10.05
CA VAL A 159 16.93 9.61 -10.40
C VAL A 159 16.32 10.77 -9.61
N TYR A 160 17.12 11.81 -9.41
CA TYR A 160 16.68 13.08 -8.83
C TYR A 160 16.31 14.09 -9.91
N THR A 161 15.25 14.86 -9.65
CA THR A 161 14.77 15.93 -10.53
C THR A 161 14.24 17.12 -9.71
N ASN A 162 13.96 18.27 -10.33
CA ASN A 162 13.39 19.44 -9.66
C ASN A 162 11.87 19.31 -9.42
N LYS A 163 11.43 18.23 -8.76
CA LYS A 163 10.03 17.97 -8.38
C LYS A 163 9.91 17.72 -6.87
N ALA A 164 8.68 17.75 -6.35
CA ALA A 164 8.41 17.30 -4.98
C ALA A 164 8.77 15.82 -4.79
N PRO A 165 9.18 15.42 -3.57
CA PRO A 165 9.55 14.04 -3.29
C PRO A 165 8.31 13.15 -3.15
N GLY A 166 8.48 11.84 -3.32
CA GLY A 166 7.38 10.89 -3.18
C GLY A 166 7.62 9.63 -4.00
N GLY A 167 6.54 9.05 -4.52
CA GLY A 167 6.53 7.94 -5.45
C GLY A 167 5.71 6.75 -4.93
N VAL A 168 5.87 6.40 -3.66
CA VAL A 168 5.06 5.38 -2.98
C VAL A 168 3.91 6.05 -2.24
N ALA A 169 2.79 6.17 -2.94
CA ALA A 169 1.52 6.69 -2.45
C ALA A 169 0.38 6.16 -3.31
N TYR A 170 -0.86 6.54 -2.98
CA TYR A 170 -2.08 6.28 -3.73
C TYR A 170 -2.31 4.79 -4.04
N ALA A 171 -2.46 3.98 -2.97
CA ALA A 171 -2.82 2.56 -3.03
C ALA A 171 -1.90 1.69 -3.92
N CYS A 172 -0.58 1.87 -3.80
CA CYS A 172 0.39 1.21 -4.66
C CYS A 172 1.02 -0.07 -4.09
N SER A 173 0.74 -0.42 -2.83
CA SER A 173 1.35 -1.55 -2.11
C SER A 173 2.86 -1.65 -2.32
N PHE A 174 3.57 -0.52 -2.24
CA PHE A 174 5.00 -0.42 -2.54
C PHE A 174 5.33 -0.80 -4.00
N ARG A 175 4.83 -0.04 -4.98
CA ARG A 175 5.13 -0.22 -6.43
C ARG A 175 4.54 -1.47 -7.10
N VAL A 176 3.62 -2.18 -6.43
CA VAL A 176 2.86 -3.29 -7.02
C VAL A 176 1.96 -2.79 -8.15
N THR A 177 1.44 -1.56 -8.05
CA THR A 177 0.66 -0.96 -9.14
C THR A 177 1.42 -0.91 -10.47
N GLU A 178 2.68 -0.50 -10.44
CA GLU A 178 3.57 -0.42 -11.59
C GLU A 178 3.94 -1.82 -12.09
N ALA A 179 4.18 -2.76 -11.19
CA ALA A 179 4.50 -4.14 -11.52
C ALA A 179 3.34 -4.85 -12.24
N VAL A 180 2.12 -4.73 -11.71
CA VAL A 180 0.89 -5.27 -12.30
C VAL A 180 0.60 -4.59 -13.64
N TYR A 181 0.70 -3.25 -13.69
CA TYR A 181 0.50 -2.51 -14.94
C TYR A 181 1.47 -3.00 -16.02
N LEU A 182 2.75 -3.15 -15.69
CA LEU A 182 3.76 -3.63 -16.62
C LEU A 182 3.40 -5.01 -17.19
N VAL A 183 3.15 -6.00 -16.33
CA VAL A 183 2.94 -7.39 -16.78
C VAL A 183 1.64 -7.55 -17.56
N GLU A 184 0.54 -6.95 -17.10
CA GLU A 184 -0.75 -7.06 -17.79
C GLU A 184 -0.73 -6.35 -19.15
N ARG A 185 -0.03 -5.22 -19.26
CA ARG A 185 0.17 -4.55 -20.56
C ARG A 185 1.03 -5.38 -21.51
N MET A 186 2.09 -6.03 -21.01
CA MET A 186 2.92 -6.92 -21.85
C MET A 186 2.15 -8.13 -22.34
N VAL A 187 1.30 -8.74 -21.50
CA VAL A 187 0.46 -9.88 -21.86
C VAL A 187 -0.54 -9.49 -22.95
N ASP A 188 -1.19 -8.33 -22.84
CA ASP A 188 -2.09 -7.84 -23.89
C ASP A 188 -1.35 -7.56 -25.22
N ILE A 189 -0.14 -6.99 -25.16
CA ILE A 189 0.69 -6.75 -26.35
C ILE A 189 1.11 -8.09 -26.99
N LEU A 190 1.48 -9.07 -26.17
CA LEU A 190 1.83 -10.41 -26.64
C LEU A 190 0.63 -11.11 -27.28
N ALA A 191 -0.56 -11.05 -26.67
CA ALA A 191 -1.79 -11.62 -27.20
C ALA A 191 -2.09 -11.08 -28.60
N ARG A 192 -1.99 -9.75 -28.79
CA ARG A 192 -2.17 -9.12 -30.11
C ARG A 192 -1.13 -9.59 -31.12
N LYS A 193 0.13 -9.71 -30.71
CA LYS A 193 1.22 -10.17 -31.59
C LYS A 193 1.05 -11.63 -32.01
N LEU A 194 0.47 -12.46 -31.15
CA LEU A 194 0.19 -13.87 -31.42
C LEU A 194 -1.20 -14.12 -32.03
N GLU A 195 -1.98 -13.06 -32.27
CA GLU A 195 -3.38 -13.15 -32.72
C GLU A 195 -4.24 -14.07 -31.83
N MET A 196 -3.97 -14.03 -30.53
CA MET A 196 -4.63 -14.85 -29.52
C MET A 196 -5.61 -14.01 -28.69
N ASP A 197 -6.71 -14.61 -28.23
CA ASP A 197 -7.56 -13.94 -27.26
C ASP A 197 -6.78 -13.67 -25.94
N PRO A 198 -6.80 -12.44 -25.41
CA PRO A 198 -6.02 -12.09 -24.23
C PRO A 198 -6.49 -12.77 -22.93
N ALA A 199 -7.73 -13.25 -22.84
CA ALA A 199 -8.17 -14.07 -21.71
C ALA A 199 -7.63 -15.51 -21.84
N GLU A 200 -7.68 -16.08 -23.04
CA GLU A 200 -7.13 -17.42 -23.32
C GLU A 200 -5.61 -17.47 -23.10
N LEU A 201 -4.87 -16.44 -23.52
CA LEU A 201 -3.44 -16.34 -23.26
C LEU A 201 -3.14 -16.34 -21.74
N ARG A 202 -3.97 -15.68 -20.94
CA ARG A 202 -3.83 -15.66 -19.47
C ARG A 202 -4.10 -17.02 -18.86
N LEU A 203 -5.24 -17.63 -19.21
CA LEU A 203 -5.63 -18.97 -18.76
C LEU A 203 -4.54 -20.00 -19.05
N LYS A 204 -3.92 -19.93 -20.25
CA LYS A 204 -2.83 -20.82 -20.65
C LYS A 204 -1.56 -20.68 -19.79
N ASN A 205 -1.34 -19.51 -19.17
CA ASN A 205 -0.10 -19.18 -18.47
C ASN A 205 -0.23 -19.06 -16.95
N PHE A 206 -1.43 -19.16 -16.39
CA PHE A 206 -1.61 -19.04 -14.95
C PHE A 206 -0.80 -20.08 -14.15
N ILE A 207 -0.36 -19.65 -12.98
CA ILE A 207 0.09 -20.56 -11.92
C ILE A 207 -1.12 -21.39 -11.48
N LYS A 208 -0.95 -22.71 -11.41
CA LYS A 208 -2.00 -23.65 -11.05
C LYS A 208 -2.16 -23.78 -9.53
N PRO A 209 -3.36 -24.14 -9.03
CA PRO A 209 -3.62 -24.27 -7.59
C PRO A 209 -2.65 -25.24 -6.88
N GLU A 210 -2.28 -26.34 -7.53
CA GLU A 210 -1.34 -27.33 -6.99
C GLU A 210 0.12 -26.86 -6.93
N GLN A 211 0.43 -25.69 -7.51
CA GLN A 211 1.78 -25.10 -7.47
C GLN A 211 1.98 -24.18 -6.25
N PHE A 212 0.93 -23.89 -5.47
CA PHE A 212 1.05 -23.10 -4.25
C PHE A 212 1.50 -23.96 -3.05
N PRO A 213 2.38 -23.45 -2.16
CA PRO A 213 3.01 -22.14 -2.20
C PRO A 213 4.04 -22.01 -3.35
N TYR A 214 3.91 -20.94 -4.14
CA TYR A 214 4.64 -20.80 -5.41
C TYR A 214 5.86 -19.90 -5.24
N ALA A 215 7.06 -20.48 -5.37
CA ALA A 215 8.31 -19.73 -5.45
C ALA A 215 8.44 -19.07 -6.82
N ASN A 216 8.16 -17.76 -6.87
CA ASN A 216 8.26 -16.99 -8.10
C ASN A 216 9.73 -16.79 -8.50
N LYS A 217 9.97 -16.30 -9.72
CA LYS A 217 11.34 -16.15 -10.26
C LYS A 217 12.09 -14.91 -9.77
N THR A 218 11.54 -14.18 -8.81
CA THR A 218 12.07 -12.92 -8.30
C THR A 218 12.19 -12.88 -6.77
N GLY A 219 12.00 -14.03 -6.10
CA GLY A 219 12.28 -14.21 -4.67
C GLY A 219 11.06 -14.16 -3.75
N TRP A 220 9.85 -14.05 -4.28
CA TRP A 220 8.60 -14.14 -3.52
C TRP A 220 8.11 -15.59 -3.45
N ILE A 221 7.42 -15.90 -2.36
CA ILE A 221 6.64 -17.12 -2.19
C ILE A 221 5.18 -16.70 -2.12
N TYR A 222 4.38 -17.07 -3.13
CA TYR A 222 2.95 -16.81 -3.09
C TYR A 222 2.31 -17.88 -2.21
N ASP A 223 1.44 -17.46 -1.31
CA ASP A 223 0.84 -18.31 -0.30
C ASP A 223 -0.20 -19.27 -0.90
N SER A 224 -1.15 -18.75 -1.67
CA SER A 224 -2.25 -19.51 -2.27
C SER A 224 -2.83 -18.83 -3.51
N GLY A 225 -3.59 -19.57 -4.31
CA GLY A 225 -4.26 -19.03 -5.49
C GLY A 225 -5.09 -20.07 -6.24
N ASN A 226 -6.25 -19.66 -6.75
CA ASN A 226 -7.08 -20.47 -7.64
C ASN A 226 -7.57 -19.63 -8.83
N TYR A 227 -6.64 -19.38 -9.76
CA TYR A 227 -6.76 -18.30 -10.73
C TYR A 227 -7.75 -18.57 -11.86
N GLU A 228 -7.68 -19.76 -12.46
CA GLU A 228 -8.54 -20.13 -13.58
C GLU A 228 -10.04 -20.03 -13.23
N PRO A 229 -10.54 -20.61 -12.12
CA PRO A 229 -11.95 -20.46 -11.76
C PRO A 229 -12.39 -19.02 -11.54
N ALA A 230 -11.54 -18.19 -10.93
CA ALA A 230 -11.84 -16.77 -10.73
C ALA A 230 -11.92 -16.01 -12.07
N MET A 231 -11.01 -16.30 -13.01
CA MET A 231 -11.02 -15.72 -14.34
C MET A 231 -12.27 -16.15 -15.13
N ARG A 232 -12.60 -17.44 -15.13
CA ARG A 232 -13.79 -17.97 -15.83
C ARG A 232 -15.09 -17.39 -15.26
N LEU A 233 -15.22 -17.30 -13.94
CA LEU A 233 -16.38 -16.68 -13.30
C LEU A 233 -16.50 -15.20 -13.70
N SER A 234 -15.39 -14.46 -13.69
CA SER A 234 -15.38 -13.04 -14.11
C SER A 234 -15.79 -12.87 -15.57
N MET A 235 -15.30 -13.73 -16.47
CA MET A 235 -15.69 -13.74 -17.88
C MET A 235 -17.17 -14.06 -18.07
N GLN A 236 -17.71 -15.03 -17.31
CA GLN A 236 -19.12 -15.39 -17.34
C GLN A 236 -20.00 -14.23 -16.87
N MET A 237 -19.67 -13.61 -15.73
CA MET A 237 -20.42 -12.47 -15.18
C MET A 237 -20.43 -11.27 -16.13
N ALA A 238 -19.33 -11.06 -16.86
CA ALA A 238 -19.22 -9.99 -17.85
C ALA A 238 -19.90 -10.32 -19.19
N GLY A 239 -20.27 -11.58 -19.46
CA GLY A 239 -20.73 -12.00 -20.78
C GLY A 239 -19.64 -11.88 -21.84
N TYR A 240 -18.41 -12.30 -21.54
CA TYR A 240 -17.21 -12.03 -22.35
C TYR A 240 -17.34 -12.41 -23.83
N GLU A 241 -17.92 -13.57 -24.14
CA GLU A 241 -18.15 -14.02 -25.52
C GLU A 241 -19.12 -13.12 -26.27
N ASP A 242 -20.17 -12.65 -25.60
CA ASP A 242 -21.14 -11.72 -26.18
C ASP A 242 -20.50 -10.35 -26.41
N LEU A 243 -19.68 -9.87 -25.47
CA LEU A 243 -18.90 -8.64 -25.64
C LEU A 243 -17.93 -8.74 -26.82
N ARG A 244 -17.30 -9.91 -27.03
CA ARG A 244 -16.41 -10.15 -28.17
C ARG A 244 -17.17 -10.10 -29.50
N ARG A 245 -18.36 -10.68 -29.56
CA ARG A 245 -19.24 -10.59 -30.74
C ARG A 245 -19.69 -9.15 -31.01
N GLU A 246 -20.18 -8.45 -29.98
CA GLU A 246 -20.59 -7.05 -30.09
C GLU A 246 -19.43 -6.14 -30.56
N GLN A 247 -18.21 -6.39 -30.06
CA GLN A 247 -17.02 -5.66 -30.48
C GLN A 247 -16.75 -5.79 -31.98
N LEU A 248 -16.96 -6.97 -32.56
CA LEU A 248 -16.78 -7.19 -34.00
C LEU A 248 -17.85 -6.44 -34.80
N GLU A 249 -19.13 -6.58 -34.43
CA GLU A 249 -20.24 -5.89 -35.08
C GLU A 249 -20.08 -4.36 -35.06
N LYS A 250 -19.59 -3.80 -33.94
CA LYS A 250 -19.29 -2.36 -33.82
C LYS A 250 -18.15 -1.92 -34.75
N ARG A 251 -17.09 -2.72 -34.87
CA ARG A 251 -15.98 -2.41 -35.77
C ARG A 251 -16.40 -2.39 -37.23
N GLU A 252 -17.31 -3.28 -37.64
CA GLU A 252 -17.88 -3.27 -38.99
C GLU A 252 -18.66 -1.99 -39.30
N ARG A 253 -19.24 -1.35 -38.28
CA ARG A 253 -19.90 -0.04 -38.37
C ARG A 253 -18.95 1.16 -38.25
N GLY A 254 -17.65 0.93 -38.12
CA GLY A 254 -16.65 1.99 -37.92
C GLY A 254 -16.57 2.54 -36.49
N GLU A 255 -17.18 1.86 -35.51
CA GLU A 255 -17.12 2.21 -34.09
C GLU A 255 -15.95 1.49 -33.38
N LEU A 256 -15.44 2.09 -32.29
CA LEU A 256 -14.42 1.47 -31.44
C LEU A 256 -15.02 1.02 -30.10
N MET A 257 -14.95 -0.29 -29.84
CA MET A 257 -15.28 -0.89 -28.54
C MET A 257 -14.03 -1.58 -27.97
N GLY A 258 -13.67 -1.25 -26.73
CA GLY A 258 -12.56 -1.85 -25.99
C GLY A 258 -13.05 -2.80 -24.91
N ILE A 259 -12.38 -3.94 -24.75
CA ILE A 259 -12.60 -4.88 -23.65
C ILE A 259 -11.26 -5.01 -22.93
N GLY A 260 -11.18 -4.48 -21.72
CA GLY A 260 -9.99 -4.54 -20.89
C GLY A 260 -10.03 -5.76 -19.99
N VAL A 261 -8.93 -6.50 -19.92
CA VAL A 261 -8.75 -7.64 -19.02
C VAL A 261 -7.50 -7.38 -18.19
N SER A 262 -7.62 -7.54 -16.87
CA SER A 262 -6.50 -7.48 -15.94
C SER A 262 -6.70 -8.55 -14.89
N PHE A 263 -5.80 -9.53 -14.84
CA PHE A 263 -5.75 -10.54 -13.79
C PHE A 263 -4.44 -10.35 -13.03
N PHE A 264 -4.50 -10.18 -11.71
CA PHE A 264 -3.31 -9.80 -10.95
C PHE A 264 -3.18 -10.56 -9.64
N THR A 265 -1.92 -10.79 -9.26
CA THR A 265 -1.54 -11.27 -7.94
C THR A 265 -0.96 -10.08 -7.18
N GLU A 266 -1.45 -9.89 -5.96
CA GLU A 266 -1.10 -8.77 -5.09
C GLU A 266 -0.11 -9.25 -4.00
N THR A 267 0.72 -8.35 -3.48
CA THR A 267 1.54 -8.63 -2.30
C THR A 267 1.38 -7.51 -1.26
N VAL A 268 0.73 -7.87 -0.15
CA VAL A 268 0.44 -7.02 1.01
C VAL A 268 0.92 -7.69 2.29
N GLY A 269 0.73 -7.03 3.44
CA GLY A 269 1.16 -7.60 4.72
C GLY A 269 2.68 -7.54 4.88
N ALA A 270 3.30 -6.42 4.49
CA ALA A 270 4.72 -6.18 4.72
C ALA A 270 5.03 -6.38 6.22
N GLY A 271 5.72 -7.47 6.54
CA GLY A 271 5.70 -8.06 7.89
C GLY A 271 7.02 -8.69 8.36
N PRO A 272 7.55 -9.74 7.68
CA PRO A 272 8.70 -10.49 8.19
C PRO A 272 9.92 -9.62 8.52
N ARG A 273 10.19 -9.41 9.82
CA ARG A 273 11.27 -8.52 10.33
C ARG A 273 12.65 -8.78 9.73
N LYS A 274 12.95 -10.03 9.38
CA LYS A 274 14.20 -10.41 8.71
C LYS A 274 14.41 -9.62 7.40
N HIS A 275 13.32 -9.39 6.68
CA HIS A 275 13.30 -8.81 5.33
C HIS A 275 12.84 -7.36 5.32
N PHE A 276 11.89 -6.99 6.19
CA PHE A 276 11.24 -5.68 6.13
C PHE A 276 11.30 -4.93 7.45
N ASP A 277 11.78 -3.69 7.38
CA ASP A 277 11.78 -2.71 8.44
C ASP A 277 11.52 -1.30 7.87
N ILE A 278 11.06 -0.39 8.73
CA ILE A 278 10.97 1.04 8.46
C ILE A 278 11.96 1.73 9.39
N VAL A 279 13.09 2.21 8.84
CA VAL A 279 14.14 2.88 9.63
C VAL A 279 14.65 1.99 10.78
N GLY A 280 14.79 0.68 10.53
CA GLY A 280 15.21 -0.31 11.53
C GLY A 280 14.10 -0.84 12.46
N LEU A 281 12.89 -0.27 12.38
CA LEU A 281 11.72 -0.78 13.10
C LEU A 281 11.11 -1.93 12.29
N GLY A 282 11.15 -3.15 12.85
CA GLY A 282 10.55 -4.31 12.18
C GLY A 282 9.06 -4.09 11.90
N MET A 283 8.58 -4.52 10.73
CA MET A 283 7.20 -4.27 10.29
C MET A 283 6.15 -5.15 10.98
N ALA A 284 6.15 -5.17 12.31
CA ALA A 284 5.13 -5.85 13.12
C ALA A 284 4.06 -4.87 13.61
N ASP A 285 2.91 -5.43 13.99
CA ASP A 285 1.83 -4.73 14.70
C ASP A 285 1.45 -5.47 15.98
N GLY A 286 0.69 -4.80 16.82
CA GLY A 286 0.18 -5.32 18.06
C GLY A 286 -1.32 -5.10 18.21
N ALA A 287 -1.93 -6.00 18.98
CA ALA A 287 -3.26 -5.84 19.53
C ALA A 287 -3.22 -6.13 21.04
N GLU A 288 -3.89 -5.31 21.85
CA GLU A 288 -4.11 -5.56 23.29
C GLU A 288 -5.62 -5.67 23.52
N LEU A 289 -6.08 -6.84 23.94
CA LEU A 289 -7.48 -7.08 24.27
C LEU A 289 -7.67 -7.09 25.79
N ARG A 290 -8.70 -6.38 26.27
CA ARG A 290 -9.12 -6.39 27.67
C ARG A 290 -10.61 -6.67 27.76
N VAL A 291 -10.99 -7.72 28.48
CA VAL A 291 -12.38 -8.01 28.83
C VAL A 291 -12.68 -7.46 30.22
N HIS A 292 -13.75 -6.69 30.34
CA HIS A 292 -14.23 -6.12 31.59
C HIS A 292 -15.03 -7.17 32.39
N PRO A 293 -15.15 -7.02 33.73
CA PRO A 293 -15.94 -7.93 34.55
C PRO A 293 -17.40 -8.11 34.11
N THR A 294 -17.96 -7.14 33.38
CA THR A 294 -19.34 -7.19 32.85
C THR A 294 -19.45 -7.86 31.47
N GLY A 295 -18.37 -8.45 30.95
CA GLY A 295 -18.35 -9.15 29.65
C GLY A 295 -18.21 -8.24 28.41
N LYS A 296 -18.08 -6.92 28.58
CA LYS A 296 -17.71 -5.99 27.50
C LYS A 296 -16.20 -6.01 27.27
N ALA A 297 -15.73 -5.63 26.10
CA ALA A 297 -14.31 -5.62 25.80
C ALA A 297 -13.82 -4.31 25.16
N VAL A 298 -12.52 -4.07 25.29
CA VAL A 298 -11.80 -3.03 24.53
C VAL A 298 -10.61 -3.71 23.86
N VAL A 299 -10.50 -3.57 22.54
CA VAL A 299 -9.33 -3.99 21.76
C VAL A 299 -8.58 -2.75 21.29
N ARG A 300 -7.29 -2.65 21.65
CA ARG A 300 -6.38 -1.60 21.20
C ARG A 300 -5.53 -2.15 20.09
N ILE A 301 -5.47 -1.48 18.96
CA ILE A 301 -4.69 -1.90 17.80
C ILE A 301 -3.69 -0.82 17.39
N SER A 302 -2.52 -1.24 16.93
CA SER A 302 -1.45 -0.31 16.51
C SER A 302 -1.68 0.27 15.10
N VAL A 303 -2.52 -0.39 14.31
CA VAL A 303 -2.91 0.06 12.97
C VAL A 303 -3.85 1.26 13.06
N GLN A 304 -3.80 2.19 12.11
CA GLN A 304 -4.59 3.43 12.14
C GLN A 304 -5.67 3.39 11.05
N SER A 305 -6.91 3.73 11.40
CA SER A 305 -7.99 3.88 10.42
C SER A 305 -7.86 5.21 9.65
N GLN A 306 -8.22 5.22 8.37
CA GLN A 306 -8.48 6.41 7.55
C GLN A 306 -9.82 6.27 6.80
N GLY A 307 -10.75 5.47 7.34
CA GLY A 307 -12.07 5.21 6.76
C GLY A 307 -12.31 3.80 6.22
N GLN A 308 -11.36 2.87 6.36
CA GLN A 308 -11.52 1.47 5.95
C GLN A 308 -12.31 0.60 6.95
N GLY A 309 -12.75 1.17 8.08
CA GLY A 309 -13.66 0.51 9.03
C GLY A 309 -12.98 -0.46 9.99
N HIS A 310 -11.81 -0.11 10.51
CA HIS A 310 -11.11 -0.94 11.51
C HIS A 310 -11.96 -1.11 12.78
N GLU A 311 -12.65 -0.06 13.19
CA GLU A 311 -13.51 -0.01 14.36
C GLU A 311 -14.64 -1.05 14.30
N THR A 312 -15.10 -1.38 13.09
CA THR A 312 -16.10 -2.43 12.87
C THR A 312 -15.45 -3.80 12.68
N THR A 313 -14.46 -3.89 11.79
CA THR A 313 -13.90 -5.18 11.35
C THR A 313 -13.08 -5.87 12.43
N PHE A 314 -12.30 -5.14 13.23
CA PHE A 314 -11.57 -5.73 14.36
C PHE A 314 -12.52 -6.16 15.50
N ALA A 315 -13.62 -5.43 15.72
CA ALA A 315 -14.65 -5.86 16.66
C ALA A 315 -15.28 -7.18 16.20
N GLN A 316 -15.55 -7.36 14.89
CA GLN A 316 -16.07 -8.61 14.33
C GLN A 316 -15.11 -9.79 14.51
N ILE A 317 -13.80 -9.59 14.34
CA ILE A 317 -12.79 -10.64 14.58
C ILE A 317 -12.83 -11.07 16.05
N VAL A 318 -12.78 -10.12 16.99
CA VAL A 318 -12.83 -10.45 18.42
C VAL A 318 -14.17 -11.08 18.80
N ALA A 319 -15.28 -10.65 18.18
CA ALA A 319 -16.60 -11.20 18.40
C ALA A 319 -16.69 -12.69 18.02
N GLU A 320 -16.16 -13.05 16.85
CA GLU A 320 -16.14 -14.44 16.38
C GLU A 320 -15.29 -15.33 17.30
N GLU A 321 -14.12 -14.84 17.73
CA GLU A 321 -13.20 -15.61 18.55
C GLU A 321 -13.68 -15.82 20.00
N LEU A 322 -14.42 -14.85 20.56
CA LEU A 322 -14.79 -14.85 21.99
C LEU A 322 -16.29 -14.94 22.27
N GLY A 323 -17.14 -14.87 21.24
CA GLY A 323 -18.60 -14.87 21.40
C GLY A 323 -19.16 -13.62 22.10
N ILE A 324 -18.42 -12.51 22.12
CA ILE A 324 -18.89 -11.21 22.62
C ILE A 324 -19.55 -10.47 21.44
N PRO A 325 -20.79 -9.94 21.57
CA PRO A 325 -21.40 -9.17 20.48
C PRO A 325 -20.51 -8.00 20.05
N PRO A 326 -20.33 -7.74 18.74
CA PRO A 326 -19.41 -6.72 18.25
C PRO A 326 -19.73 -5.31 18.78
N GLU A 327 -21.01 -4.99 19.02
CA GLU A 327 -21.44 -3.72 19.63
C GLU A 327 -21.02 -3.57 21.11
N SER A 328 -20.56 -4.65 21.74
CA SER A 328 -20.03 -4.68 23.11
C SER A 328 -18.49 -4.65 23.15
N ILE A 329 -17.85 -4.44 21.99
CA ILE A 329 -16.40 -4.37 21.81
C ILE A 329 -16.04 -2.99 21.29
N ASP A 330 -15.31 -2.21 22.09
CA ASP A 330 -14.76 -0.93 21.66
C ASP A 330 -13.37 -1.15 21.02
N VAL A 331 -13.08 -0.44 19.93
CA VAL A 331 -11.82 -0.54 19.20
C VAL A 331 -11.09 0.79 19.29
N VAL A 332 -9.89 0.77 19.86
CA VAL A 332 -9.06 1.97 20.05
C VAL A 332 -7.82 1.90 19.16
N HIS A 333 -7.57 2.98 18.42
CA HIS A 333 -6.35 3.16 17.62
C HIS A 333 -5.91 4.63 17.62
N GLY A 334 -4.74 4.91 17.03
CA GLY A 334 -4.31 6.27 16.69
C GLY A 334 -3.61 7.04 17.81
N ASP A 335 -3.77 6.66 19.07
CA ASP A 335 -3.10 7.29 20.21
C ASP A 335 -1.94 6.43 20.72
N THR A 336 -0.72 6.94 20.62
CA THR A 336 0.50 6.19 20.95
C THR A 336 0.66 5.86 22.43
N ASP A 337 -0.08 6.55 23.30
CA ASP A 337 -0.09 6.28 24.75
C ASP A 337 -1.13 5.24 25.14
N GLN A 338 -2.10 4.97 24.26
CA GLN A 338 -3.26 4.12 24.54
C GLN A 338 -3.24 2.82 23.73
N THR A 339 -2.27 2.62 22.85
CA THR A 339 -2.23 1.48 21.92
C THR A 339 -0.88 0.79 21.95
N PRO A 340 -0.82 -0.54 21.68
CA PRO A 340 0.44 -1.22 21.50
C PRO A 340 1.23 -0.61 20.33
N PHE A 341 2.56 -0.76 20.36
CA PHE A 341 3.41 -0.30 19.26
C PHE A 341 3.11 -1.07 17.97
N GLY A 342 3.17 -0.37 16.83
CA GLY A 342 3.17 -0.99 15.51
C GLY A 342 3.40 0.04 14.42
N LEU A 343 3.38 -0.40 13.16
CA LEU A 343 3.81 0.44 12.06
C LEU A 343 2.69 1.13 11.30
N GLY A 344 1.44 0.98 11.74
CA GLY A 344 0.31 1.70 11.17
C GLY A 344 -0.23 1.07 9.88
N THR A 345 -0.99 1.85 9.10
CA THR A 345 -1.77 1.30 7.98
C THR A 345 -1.40 1.89 6.64
N TYR A 346 -0.84 1.03 5.79
CA TYR A 346 -0.51 1.26 4.38
C TYR A 346 -0.18 -0.09 3.74
N GLY A 347 -0.15 -0.17 2.40
CA GLY A 347 0.14 -1.45 1.70
C GLY A 347 -0.72 -2.62 2.20
N SER A 348 -2.01 -2.32 2.44
CA SER A 348 -3.07 -3.21 2.94
C SER A 348 -2.63 -4.20 4.03
N ARG A 349 -1.76 -3.76 4.94
CA ARG A 349 -1.11 -4.61 5.95
C ARG A 349 -1.87 -4.75 7.27
N SER A 350 -3.08 -4.22 7.38
CA SER A 350 -3.79 -4.20 8.67
C SER A 350 -4.52 -5.49 9.01
N THR A 351 -5.02 -6.20 7.99
CA THR A 351 -5.68 -7.50 8.18
C THR A 351 -4.68 -8.67 8.20
N PRO A 352 -3.70 -8.76 7.28
CA PRO A 352 -2.60 -9.72 7.40
C PRO A 352 -1.74 -9.44 8.62
#